data_AF-A0A9D2TRF7-F1
#
_entry.id   AF-A0A9D2TRF7-F1
#
_cell.length_a   1.000
_cell.length_b   1.000
_cell.length_c   1.000
_cell.angle_alpha   90.00
_cell.angle_beta   90.00
_cell.angle_gamma   90.00
#
_symmetry.space_group_name_H-M   'P 1'
#
loop_
_entity.id
_entity.type
_entity.pdbx_description
1 polymer ?
#
loop_
_entity_poly.entity_id
_entity_poly.type
_entity_poly.pdbx_seq_one_letter_code
_entity_poly.pdbx_strand_id
1 'polypeptide(L)'
;MVSAFNVLVIRTYMEGIPESLEESAQLDGAGYMKIFIKIISPLCKPVYATVALFAAVGQWNSWFDAMLYNRMSDQYTTLQYELMKLLSSVTTQGASAESMKNAASATGAVTPASVRAAATIATMLPIVCLYPFLQRYFVTGMTIGGVKE
;
A
#
# COMPACT_ATOMS: atom_id res chain seq x y z
N MET A 1 -10.20 2.84 -2.73
CA MET A 1 -11.53 2.21 -2.52
C MET A 1 -11.51 1.38 -1.24
N VAL A 2 -12.62 1.32 -0.51
CA VAL A 2 -12.77 0.36 0.60
C VAL A 2 -12.90 -1.04 -0.01
N SER A 3 -11.88 -1.88 0.18
CA SER A 3 -11.92 -3.27 -0.28
C SER A 3 -12.80 -4.11 0.65
N ALA A 4 -13.64 -4.99 0.09
CA ALA A 4 -14.42 -5.95 0.87
C ALA A 4 -13.53 -6.80 1.80
N PHE A 5 -12.32 -7.13 1.33
CA PHE A 5 -11.31 -7.81 2.13
C PHE A 5 -10.90 -6.99 3.37
N ASN A 6 -10.69 -5.67 3.22
CA ASN A 6 -10.31 -4.80 4.33
C ASN A 6 -11.42 -4.73 5.39
N VAL A 7 -12.69 -4.74 4.96
CA VAL A 7 -13.85 -4.77 5.87
C VAL A 7 -13.89 -6.09 6.63
N LEU A 8 -13.68 -7.23 5.95
CA LEU A 8 -13.62 -8.54 6.60
C LEU A 8 -12.49 -8.62 7.64
N VAL A 9 -11.29 -8.12 7.30
CA VAL A 9 -10.15 -8.10 8.23
C VAL A 9 -10.45 -7.29 9.49
N ILE A 10 -11.04 -6.09 9.35
CA ILE A 10 -11.42 -5.26 10.50
C ILE A 10 -12.51 -5.94 11.32
N ARG A 11 -13.53 -6.50 10.67
CA ARG A 11 -14.62 -7.20 11.35
C ARG A 11 -14.10 -8.37 12.18
N THR A 12 -13.30 -9.25 11.58
CA THR A 12 -12.76 -10.42 12.28
C THR A 12 -11.87 -10.02 13.45
N TYR A 13 -11.13 -8.91 13.35
CA TYR A 13 -10.36 -8.38 14.48
C TYR A 13 -11.27 -7.85 15.60
N MET A 14 -12.34 -7.13 15.25
CA MET A 14 -13.32 -6.62 16.21
C MET A 14 -14.07 -7.74 16.92
N GLU A 15 -14.42 -8.83 16.21
CA GLU A 15 -15.04 -10.03 16.80
C GLU A 15 -14.11 -10.77 17.78
N GLY A 16 -12.80 -10.53 17.72
CA GLY A 16 -11.84 -11.06 18.68
C GLY A 16 -11.75 -10.26 19.99
N ILE A 17 -12.41 -9.10 20.08
CA ILE A 17 -12.41 -8.26 21.29
C ILE A 17 -13.43 -8.83 22.29
N PRO A 18 -13.08 -9.06 23.57
CA PRO A 18 -14.00 -9.59 24.56
C PRO A 18 -15.25 -8.71 24.75
N GLU A 19 -16.44 -9.30 24.66
CA GLU A 19 -17.72 -8.61 24.88
C GLU A 19 -17.85 -8.04 26.31
N SER A 20 -17.15 -8.63 27.28
CA SER A 20 -17.14 -8.16 28.68
C SER A 20 -16.66 -6.71 28.84
N LEU A 21 -15.83 -6.20 27.91
CA LEU A 21 -15.41 -4.79 27.90
C LEU A 21 -16.56 -3.85 27.55
N GLU A 22 -17.46 -4.30 26.66
CA GLU A 22 -18.65 -3.55 26.29
C GLU A 22 -19.69 -3.63 27.42
N GLU A 23 -19.97 -4.82 27.95
CA GLU A 23 -20.92 -5.00 29.05
C GLU A 23 -20.54 -4.19 30.30
N SER A 24 -19.26 -4.21 30.68
CA SER A 24 -18.76 -3.43 31.83
C SER A 24 -18.94 -1.92 31.61
N ALA A 25 -18.67 -1.43 30.39
CA ALA A 25 -18.83 -0.02 30.07
C ALA A 25 -20.31 0.41 30.02
N GLN A 26 -21.21 -0.49 29.59
CA GLN A 26 -22.66 -0.25 29.63
C GLN A 26 -23.18 -0.20 31.07
N LEU A 27 -22.68 -1.06 31.97
CA LEU A 27 -22.97 -1.00 33.41
C LEU A 27 -22.52 0.33 34.04
N ASP A 28 -21.38 0.88 33.58
CA ASP A 28 -20.90 2.21 33.96
C ASP A 28 -21.69 3.38 33.29
N GLY A 29 -22.76 3.08 32.57
CA GLY A 29 -23.63 4.05 31.92
C GLY A 29 -23.05 4.67 30.64
N ALA A 30 -22.04 4.06 30.02
CA ALA A 30 -21.55 4.51 28.72
C ALA A 30 -22.51 4.10 27.60
N GLY A 31 -22.92 5.05 26.76
CA GLY A 31 -23.67 4.74 25.53
C GLY A 31 -22.77 4.14 24.43
N TYR A 32 -23.37 3.43 23.48
CA TYR A 32 -22.66 2.73 22.38
C TYR A 32 -21.60 3.56 21.65
N MET A 33 -21.89 4.82 21.33
CA MET A 33 -20.94 5.69 20.63
C MET A 33 -19.69 6.01 21.48
N LYS A 34 -19.87 6.15 22.80
CA LYS A 34 -18.76 6.36 23.75
C LYS A 34 -17.93 5.10 23.89
N ILE A 35 -18.56 3.93 23.96
CA ILE A 35 -17.89 2.62 24.00
C ILE A 35 -17.06 2.42 22.72
N PHE A 36 -17.65 2.66 21.55
CA PHE A 36 -16.96 2.53 20.28
C PHE A 36 -15.72 3.43 20.19
N ILE A 37 -15.86 4.73 20.47
CA ILE A 37 -14.76 5.69 20.30
C ILE A 37 -13.68 5.55 21.38
N LYS A 38 -14.07 5.29 22.64
CA LYS A 38 -13.11 5.29 23.76
C LYS A 38 -12.53 3.92 24.11
N ILE A 39 -13.21 2.83 23.74
CA ILE A 39 -12.81 1.46 24.14
C ILE A 39 -12.45 0.66 22.89
N ILE A 40 -13.41 0.43 22.00
CA ILE A 40 -13.23 -0.47 20.85
C ILE A 40 -12.23 0.09 19.83
N SER A 41 -12.38 1.36 19.44
CA SER A 41 -11.54 1.98 18.40
C SER A 41 -10.05 2.04 18.77
N PRO A 42 -9.64 2.40 20.01
CA PRO A 42 -8.26 2.33 20.43
C PRO A 42 -7.66 0.92 20.42
N LEU A 43 -8.45 -0.10 20.75
CA LEU A 43 -8.04 -1.51 20.68
C LEU A 43 -7.87 -1.99 19.23
N CYS A 44 -8.59 -1.37 18.29
CA CYS A 44 -8.49 -1.63 16.85
C CYS A 44 -7.32 -0.90 16.15
N LYS A 45 -6.50 -0.10 16.85
CA LYS A 45 -5.34 0.58 16.26
C LYS A 45 -4.43 -0.35 15.42
N PRO A 46 -4.11 -1.59 15.87
CA PRO A 46 -3.27 -2.49 15.07
C PRO A 46 -3.91 -2.88 13.74
N VAL A 47 -5.22 -3.20 13.73
CA VAL A 47 -5.90 -3.57 12.47
C VAL A 47 -6.10 -2.39 11.54
N TYR A 48 -6.32 -1.18 12.08
CA TYR A 48 -6.35 0.04 11.27
C TYR A 48 -5.00 0.32 10.61
N ALA A 49 -3.88 0.11 11.32
CA ALA A 49 -2.54 0.25 10.74
C ALA A 49 -2.33 -0.76 9.59
N THR A 50 -2.75 -2.01 9.76
CA THR A 50 -2.66 -3.04 8.71
C THR A 50 -3.49 -2.68 7.47
N VAL A 51 -4.73 -2.25 7.64
CA VAL A 51 -5.59 -1.86 6.52
C VAL A 51 -5.08 -0.58 5.85
N ALA A 52 -4.62 0.40 6.62
CA ALA A 52 -4.01 1.62 6.09
C ALA A 52 -2.77 1.29 5.24
N LEU A 53 -1.96 0.32 5.68
CA LEU A 53 -0.84 -0.18 4.90
C LEU A 53 -1.28 -0.80 3.57
N PHE A 54 -2.24 -1.72 3.59
CA PHE A 54 -2.73 -2.36 2.36
C PHE A 54 -3.27 -1.32 1.37
N ALA A 55 -4.01 -0.33 1.88
CA ALA A 55 -4.50 0.78 1.05
C ALA A 55 -3.36 1.65 0.51
N ALA A 56 -2.36 2.00 1.33
CA ALA A 56 -1.22 2.81 0.94
C ALA A 56 -0.37 2.12 -0.13
N VAL A 57 -0.05 0.83 0.05
CA VAL A 57 0.69 0.03 -0.93
C VAL A 57 -0.12 -0.12 -2.21
N GLY A 58 -1.42 -0.40 -2.12
CA GLY A 58 -2.30 -0.48 -3.29
C GLY A 58 -2.32 0.82 -4.09
N GLN A 59 -2.51 1.96 -3.41
CA GLN A 59 -2.52 3.27 -4.06
C GLN A 59 -1.14 3.64 -4.61
N TRP A 60 -0.06 3.34 -3.88
CA TRP A 60 1.31 3.59 -4.31
C TRP A 60 1.66 2.84 -5.60
N ASN A 61 1.04 1.68 -5.84
CA ASN A 61 1.23 0.90 -7.06
C ASN A 61 0.16 1.17 -8.13
N SER A 62 -0.82 2.03 -7.87
CA SER A 62 -1.87 2.33 -8.85
C SER A 62 -1.35 3.26 -9.95
N TRP A 63 -1.37 2.76 -11.17
CA TRP A 63 -1.05 3.50 -12.40
C TRP A 63 -2.20 3.48 -13.41
N PHE A 64 -3.04 2.43 -13.37
CA PHE A 64 -4.09 2.23 -14.37
C PHE A 64 -5.18 3.31 -14.29
N ASP A 65 -5.60 3.69 -13.08
CA ASP A 65 -6.60 4.74 -12.89
C ASP A 65 -6.08 6.08 -13.44
N ALA A 66 -4.82 6.41 -13.16
CA ALA A 66 -4.16 7.61 -13.71
C ALA A 66 -4.04 7.55 -15.24
N MET A 67 -3.75 6.38 -15.81
CA MET A 67 -3.74 6.18 -17.26
C MET A 67 -5.11 6.42 -17.90
N LEU A 68 -6.18 5.94 -17.25
CA LEU A 68 -7.53 6.01 -17.80
C LEU A 68 -8.09 7.44 -17.71
N TYR A 69 -7.93 8.10 -16.56
CA TYR A 69 -8.58 9.38 -16.28
C TYR A 69 -7.70 10.60 -16.61
N ASN A 70 -6.37 10.49 -16.48
CA ASN A 70 -5.47 11.66 -16.51
C ASN A 70 -4.54 11.69 -17.73
N ARG A 71 -4.83 10.90 -18.78
CA ARG A 71 -3.99 10.74 -19.98
C ARG A 71 -3.58 12.05 -20.66
N MET A 72 -4.40 13.10 -20.58
CA MET A 72 -4.20 14.37 -21.28
C MET A 72 -3.77 15.54 -20.37
N SER A 73 -3.63 15.31 -19.06
CA SER A 73 -3.24 16.36 -18.11
C SER A 73 -1.96 15.97 -17.39
N ASP A 74 -0.85 16.56 -17.84
CA ASP A 74 0.50 16.30 -17.32
C ASP A 74 0.67 16.72 -15.85
N GLN A 75 -0.24 17.54 -15.32
CA GLN A 75 -0.21 18.00 -13.93
C GLN A 75 -0.76 16.98 -12.93
N TYR A 76 -1.53 15.99 -13.38
CA TYR A 76 -2.18 15.00 -12.50
C TYR A 76 -1.65 13.58 -12.72
N THR A 77 -0.45 13.43 -13.27
CA THR A 77 0.18 12.14 -13.49
C THR A 77 0.82 11.63 -12.19
N THR A 78 0.69 10.33 -11.93
CA THR A 78 1.34 9.69 -10.79
C THR A 78 2.73 9.22 -11.18
N LEU A 79 3.65 9.13 -10.21
CA LEU A 79 5.01 8.62 -10.43
C LEU A 79 4.99 7.22 -11.09
N GLN A 80 4.08 6.34 -10.65
CA GLN A 80 3.93 5.01 -11.26
C GLN A 80 3.49 5.07 -12.72
N TYR A 81 2.60 6.00 -13.06
CA TYR A 81 2.12 6.16 -14.44
C TYR A 81 3.25 6.65 -15.36
N GLU A 82 4.05 7.62 -14.93
CA GLU A 82 5.20 8.09 -15.70
C GLU A 82 6.26 6.99 -15.88
N LEU A 83 6.54 6.20 -14.84
CA LEU A 83 7.42 5.03 -14.95
C LEU A 83 6.89 4.00 -15.95
N MET A 84 5.57 3.76 -15.98
CA MET A 84 4.94 2.86 -16.94
C MET A 84 5.01 3.39 -18.38
N LYS A 85 4.83 4.70 -18.58
CA LYS A 85 5.02 5.36 -19.89
C LYS A 85 6.47 5.23 -20.37
N LEU A 86 7.44 5.52 -19.51
CA LEU A 86 8.86 5.38 -19.83
C LEU A 86 9.19 3.94 -20.19
N LEU A 87 8.73 2.96 -19.40
CA LEU A 87 8.95 1.55 -19.68
C LEU A 87 8.37 1.11 -21.03
N SER A 88 7.15 1.55 -21.33
CA SER A 88 6.48 1.26 -22.60
C SER A 88 7.25 1.89 -23.78
N SER A 89 7.69 3.14 -23.64
CA SER A 89 8.44 3.85 -24.68
C SER A 89 9.78 3.18 -25.02
N VAL A 90 10.51 2.72 -23.99
CA VAL A 90 11.83 2.10 -24.15
C VAL A 90 11.70 0.68 -24.73
N THR A 91 10.63 -0.04 -24.39
CA THR A 91 10.33 -1.35 -24.97
C THR A 91 9.99 -1.24 -26.46
N THR A 92 9.24 -0.20 -26.87
CA THR A 92 8.91 0.05 -28.28
C THR A 92 10.11 0.58 -29.08
N GLN A 93 10.98 1.42 -28.50
CA GLN A 93 12.19 1.92 -29.16
C GLN A 93 13.29 0.86 -29.36
N GLY A 94 13.35 -0.17 -28.51
CA GLY A 94 14.29 -1.29 -28.66
C GLY A 94 13.99 -2.24 -29.83
N ALA A 95 12.86 -2.06 -30.52
CA ALA A 95 12.46 -2.87 -31.68
C ALA A 95 13.00 -2.36 -33.03
N SER A 96 13.63 -1.18 -33.08
CA SER A 96 14.29 -0.68 -34.30
C SER A 96 15.77 -1.09 -34.34
N ALA A 97 16.19 -1.74 -35.42
CA ALA A 97 17.56 -2.23 -35.60
C ALA A 97 18.62 -1.10 -35.56
N GLU A 98 18.24 0.15 -35.80
CA GLU A 98 19.12 1.32 -35.77
C GLU A 98 19.40 1.86 -34.36
N SER A 99 18.45 1.77 -33.41
CA SER A 99 18.64 2.24 -32.03
C SER A 99 19.54 1.28 -31.22
N MET A 100 19.47 -0.02 -31.51
CA MET A 100 20.34 -1.05 -30.93
C MET A 100 21.83 -0.87 -31.33
N LYS A 101 22.07 -0.45 -32.58
CA LYS A 101 23.43 -0.24 -33.14
C LYS A 101 24.13 0.98 -32.52
N ASN A 102 23.36 2.00 -32.16
CA ASN A 102 23.86 3.20 -31.47
C ASN A 102 24.07 2.95 -29.96
N ALA A 103 23.29 2.05 -29.34
CA ALA A 103 23.44 1.66 -27.94
C ALA A 103 24.71 0.83 -27.67
N ALA A 104 25.14 -0.03 -28.60
CA ALA A 104 26.36 -0.82 -28.44
C ALA A 104 27.66 0.03 -28.45
N SER A 105 27.59 1.26 -28.94
CA SER A 105 28.75 2.14 -29.17
C SER A 105 28.89 3.26 -28.12
N ALA A 106 27.90 3.41 -27.23
CA ALA A 106 27.85 4.47 -26.22
C ALA A 106 28.14 3.89 -24.83
N THR A 107 29.29 4.27 -24.24
CA THR A 107 29.58 4.06 -22.82
C THR A 107 28.53 4.81 -22.00
N GLY A 108 27.51 4.09 -21.50
CA GLY A 108 26.33 4.69 -20.86
C GLY A 108 25.00 4.46 -21.59
N ALA A 109 24.93 3.52 -22.53
CA ALA A 109 23.70 3.20 -23.23
C ALA A 109 22.57 2.77 -22.27
N VAL A 110 21.50 3.56 -22.29
CA VAL A 110 20.27 3.27 -21.56
C VAL A 110 19.56 2.13 -22.27
N THR A 111 19.73 0.91 -21.74
CA THR A 111 19.06 -0.28 -22.27
C THR A 111 17.65 -0.43 -21.67
N PRO A 112 16.72 -1.08 -22.38
CA PRO A 112 15.42 -1.43 -21.81
C PRO A 112 15.50 -2.26 -20.52
N ALA A 113 16.58 -3.02 -20.34
CA ALA A 113 16.83 -3.78 -19.10
C ALA A 113 17.22 -2.85 -17.94
N SER A 114 18.13 -1.89 -18.16
CA SER A 114 18.57 -0.96 -17.11
C SER A 114 17.47 0.00 -16.67
N VAL A 115 16.61 0.46 -17.59
CA VAL A 115 15.45 1.31 -17.24
C VAL A 115 14.42 0.55 -16.41
N ARG A 116 14.14 -0.71 -16.76
CA ARG A 116 13.29 -1.59 -15.95
C ARG A 116 13.82 -1.77 -14.55
N ALA A 117 15.11 -2.13 -14.43
CA ALA A 117 15.75 -2.34 -13.14
C ALA A 117 15.71 -1.08 -12.27
N ALA A 118 16.01 0.09 -12.85
CA ALA A 118 15.95 1.37 -12.14
C ALA A 118 14.53 1.72 -11.68
N ALA A 119 13.52 1.54 -12.54
CA ALA A 119 12.12 1.77 -12.19
C ALA A 119 11.63 0.83 -11.07
N THR A 120 12.04 -0.45 -11.08
CA THR A 120 11.73 -1.40 -10.00
C THR A 120 12.38 -0.98 -8.68
N ILE A 121 13.64 -0.55 -8.70
CA ILE A 121 14.32 -0.07 -7.48
C ILE A 121 13.63 1.18 -6.93
N ALA A 122 13.30 2.14 -7.80
CA ALA A 122 12.63 3.38 -7.41
C ALA A 122 11.24 3.14 -6.80
N THR A 123 10.48 2.17 -7.32
CA THR A 123 9.16 1.81 -6.80
C THR A 123 9.22 1.04 -5.48
N MET A 124 10.24 0.21 -5.28
CA MET A 124 10.44 -0.55 -4.03
C MET A 124 10.95 0.32 -2.88
N LEU A 125 11.76 1.34 -3.15
CA LEU A 125 12.46 2.13 -2.13
C LEU A 125 11.53 2.73 -1.05
N PRO A 126 10.39 3.37 -1.38
CA PRO A 126 9.50 3.93 -0.37
C PRO A 126 8.81 2.87 0.49
N ILE A 127 8.49 1.70 -0.10
CA ILE A 127 7.90 0.57 0.63
C ILE A 127 8.90 0.03 1.66
N VAL A 128 10.17 -0.12 1.26
CA VAL A 128 11.26 -0.56 2.15
C VAL A 128 11.49 0.45 3.27
N CYS A 129 11.45 1.75 2.99
CA CYS A 129 11.57 2.79 4.01
C CYS A 129 10.42 2.78 5.02
N LEU A 130 9.20 2.43 4.60
CA LEU A 130 8.03 2.32 5.49
C LEU A 130 8.06 1.03 6.34
N TYR A 131 8.67 -0.04 5.85
CA TYR A 131 8.75 -1.34 6.52
C TYR A 131 9.16 -1.27 8.02
N PRO A 132 10.25 -0.59 8.44
CA PRO A 132 10.64 -0.53 9.85
C PRO A 132 9.60 0.16 10.75
N PHE A 133 8.82 1.11 10.22
CA PHE A 133 7.74 1.77 10.96
C PHE A 133 6.56 0.82 11.16
N LEU A 134 6.23 0.04 10.13
CA LEU A 134 5.13 -0.91 10.13
C LEU A 134 5.44 -2.15 10.96
N GLN A 135 6.70 -2.59 10.99
CA GLN A 135 7.16 -3.76 11.75
C GLN A 135 6.73 -3.67 13.22
N ARG A 136 6.78 -2.48 13.85
CA ARG A 136 6.37 -2.30 15.26
C ARG A 136 4.89 -2.61 15.50
N TYR A 137 4.02 -2.29 14.55
CA TYR A 137 2.58 -2.53 14.67
C TYR A 137 2.23 -4.00 14.44
N PHE A 138 2.91 -4.69 13.51
CA PHE A 138 2.73 -6.12 13.29
C PHE A 138 3.18 -6.96 14.47
N VAL A 139 4.32 -6.63 15.10
CA VAL A 139 4.84 -7.35 16.27
C VAL A 139 3.89 -7.22 17.48
N THR A 140 3.24 -6.06 17.64
CA THR A 140 2.27 -5.81 18.72
C THR A 140 0.89 -6.44 18.46
N GLY A 141 0.47 -6.56 17.19
CA GLY A 141 -0.79 -7.19 16.82
C GLY A 141 -0.79 -8.72 16.99
N MET A 142 0.35 -9.36 16.72
CA MET A 142 0.50 -10.82 16.87
C MET A 142 0.47 -11.28 18.34
N THR A 143 0.91 -10.45 19.28
CA THR A 143 0.90 -10.80 20.72
C THR A 143 -0.50 -10.83 21.32
N ILE A 144 -1.49 -10.15 20.72
CA ILE A 144 -2.89 -10.18 21.19
C ILE A 144 -3.63 -11.40 20.65
N GLY A 145 -3.36 -11.82 19.42
CA GLY A 145 -3.96 -13.04 18.83
C GLY A 145 -3.36 -14.37 19.32
N GLY A 146 -2.21 -14.31 19.99
CA GLY A 146 -1.50 -15.49 20.53
C GLY A 146 -1.85 -15.84 21.99
N VAL A 147 -2.51 -14.95 22.72
CA VAL A 147 -2.98 -15.25 24.10
C VAL A 147 -4.42 -15.71 24.00
N LYS A 148 -4.60 -16.93 23.51
CA LYS A 148 -5.70 -17.79 23.96
C LYS A 148 -5.23 -18.46 25.24
N GLU A 149 -5.39 -17.75 26.35
CA GLU A 149 -5.81 -18.31 27.64
C GLU A 149 -6.94 -17.44 28.18
#